data_AF-A0AAV0RLB0-F1
#
_entry.id   AF-A0AAV0RLB0-F1
#
_cell.length_a   1.000
_cell.length_b   1.000
_cell.length_c   1.000
_cell.angle_alpha   90.00
_cell.angle_beta   90.00
_cell.angle_gamma   90.00
#
_symmetry.space_group_name_H-M   'P 1'
#
loop_
_entity.id
_entity.type
_entity.pdbx_description
1 polymer ?
#
loop_
_entity_poly.entity_id
_entity_poly.type
_entity_poly.pdbx_seq_one_letter_code
_entity_poly.pdbx_strand_id
1 'polypeptide(L)'
;MARGVKWGCSYKKTTLIVCSVNIVIALYVLRSLYGSLYLYSNDDLANAVKYTPDEISKMEESIRIRRASEPTKLKKLVKKLKFEFGERDIVELPAGVKHNLTNEILQRLRSLSGDASINEQRGLLVKALESDWAVLSENIGLWIPAEVTNPEQDDRPEGQEEQEEETLPGPPVPQECHAELHTDYDGVAVRWGLTHRKESAADCCQACLDHAKRAKPGELQCNIWVYCPAENGCYSPDIYEHKNMECWLKYAEKPKLNFKDRYSEAYRNSHPNAPVVVPWAAGVVR
;
A
#
# COMPACT_ATOMS: atom_id res chain seq x y z
N MET A 1 35.41 19.97 72.52
CA MET A 1 36.49 19.46 71.65
C MET A 1 35.86 18.74 70.47
N ALA A 2 36.06 19.26 69.27
CA ALA A 2 35.46 18.75 68.03
C ALA A 2 36.05 17.38 67.65
N ARG A 3 35.19 16.40 67.38
CA ARG A 3 35.59 15.15 66.72
C ARG A 3 35.41 15.34 65.22
N GLY A 4 36.51 15.65 64.54
CA GLY A 4 36.56 15.74 63.09
C GLY A 4 36.38 14.37 62.45
N VAL A 5 35.30 14.20 61.70
CA VAL A 5 35.12 13.05 60.80
C VAL A 5 35.87 13.35 59.51
N LYS A 6 36.98 12.62 59.32
CA LYS A 6 37.89 12.76 58.17
C LYS A 6 37.21 12.17 56.93
N TRP A 7 36.55 13.01 56.12
CA TRP A 7 35.91 12.58 54.88
C TRP A 7 36.94 12.47 53.75
N GLY A 8 37.65 11.33 53.71
CA GLY A 8 38.51 10.98 52.57
C GLY A 8 37.67 10.52 51.39
N CYS A 9 37.10 11.45 50.63
CA CYS A 9 36.43 11.14 49.36
C CYS A 9 37.52 10.89 48.30
N SER A 10 37.90 9.62 48.13
CA SER A 10 38.72 9.20 47.00
C SER A 10 37.92 9.45 45.72
N TYR A 11 38.45 10.25 44.78
CA TYR A 11 37.83 10.57 43.49
C TYR A 11 37.26 9.33 42.78
N LYS A 12 37.94 8.19 42.93
CA LYS A 12 37.49 6.87 42.43
C LYS A 12 36.12 6.44 42.98
N LYS A 13 35.84 6.70 44.27
CA LYS A 13 34.54 6.37 44.89
C LYS A 13 33.43 7.29 44.39
N THR A 14 33.73 8.59 44.22
CA THR A 14 32.75 9.56 43.69
C THR A 14 32.40 9.26 42.23
N THR A 15 33.39 8.95 41.38
CA THR A 15 33.14 8.54 39.99
C THR A 15 32.31 7.27 39.92
N LEU A 16 32.56 6.28 40.79
CA LEU A 16 31.81 5.02 40.81
C LEU A 16 30.33 5.24 41.19
N ILE A 17 30.05 6.16 42.12
CA ILE A 17 28.68 6.56 42.49
C ILE A 17 27.97 7.29 41.33
N VAL A 18 28.65 8.20 40.64
CA VAL A 18 28.05 8.89 39.48
C VAL A 18 27.77 7.92 38.34
N CYS A 19 28.71 7.00 38.07
CA CYS A 19 28.51 5.96 37.06
C CYS A 19 27.37 5.01 37.43
N SER A 20 27.22 4.60 38.69
CA SER A 20 26.12 3.73 39.10
C SER A 20 24.76 4.41 38.96
N VAL A 21 24.65 5.71 39.28
CA VAL A 21 23.43 6.50 39.06
C VAL A 21 23.08 6.60 37.57
N ASN A 22 24.06 6.90 36.72
CA ASN A 22 23.84 6.98 35.27
C ASN A 22 23.42 5.62 34.67
N ILE A 23 23.98 4.51 35.15
CA ILE A 23 23.57 3.17 34.75
C ILE A 23 22.13 2.88 35.17
N VAL A 24 21.73 3.26 36.39
CA VAL A 24 20.34 3.09 36.86
C VAL A 24 19.36 3.91 36.01
N ILE A 25 19.72 5.15 35.65
CA ILE A 25 18.90 5.99 34.76
C ILE A 25 18.81 5.35 33.37
N ALA A 26 19.92 4.90 32.80
CA ALA A 26 19.95 4.23 31.50
C ALA A 26 19.07 2.97 31.50
N LEU A 27 19.15 2.15 32.56
CA LEU A 27 18.33 0.95 32.73
C LEU A 27 16.85 1.29 32.94
N TYR A 28 16.53 2.39 33.61
CA TYR A 28 15.15 2.87 33.77
C TYR A 28 14.55 3.33 32.43
N VAL A 29 15.32 4.11 31.65
CA VAL A 29 14.92 4.55 30.31
C VAL A 29 14.78 3.35 29.38
N LEU A 30 15.74 2.42 29.38
CA LEU A 30 15.66 1.16 28.64
C LEU A 30 14.40 0.37 29.03
N ARG A 31 14.12 0.21 30.33
CA ARG A 31 12.91 -0.50 30.79
C ARG A 31 11.62 0.21 30.42
N SER A 32 11.62 1.55 30.39
CA SER A 32 10.47 2.35 29.94
C SER A 32 10.22 2.17 28.45
N LEU A 33 11.28 2.22 27.62
CA LEU A 33 11.21 2.01 26.18
C LEU A 33 10.84 0.56 25.83
N TYR A 34 11.43 -0.42 26.52
CA TYR A 34 11.16 -1.84 26.31
C TYR A 34 9.77 -2.24 26.82
N GLY A 35 9.31 -1.63 27.93
CA GLY A 35 7.96 -1.80 28.46
C GLY A 35 6.90 -1.27 27.50
N SER A 36 7.15 -0.13 26.83
CA SER A 36 6.27 0.40 25.79
C SER A 36 6.15 -0.54 24.59
N LEU A 37 7.26 -1.18 24.17
CA LEU A 37 7.25 -2.15 23.06
C LEU A 37 6.56 -3.46 23.43
N TYR A 38 6.75 -3.95 24.66
CA TYR A 38 6.13 -5.20 25.13
C TYR A 38 4.66 -5.06 25.49
N LEU A 39 4.22 -3.90 25.98
CA LEU A 39 2.80 -3.60 26.18
C LEU A 39 2.07 -3.43 24.83
N TYR A 40 2.71 -2.79 23.86
CA TYR A 40 2.17 -2.67 22.49
C TYR A 40 2.02 -4.04 21.80
N SER A 41 2.98 -4.93 21.97
CA SER A 41 2.95 -6.26 21.32
C SER A 41 1.93 -7.24 21.94
N ASN A 42 1.53 -7.04 23.19
CA ASN A 42 0.56 -7.92 23.87
C ASN A 42 -0.89 -7.51 23.62
N ASP A 43 -1.17 -6.22 23.37
CA ASP A 43 -2.53 -5.75 23.05
C ASP A 43 -2.98 -6.20 21.65
N ASP A 44 -2.07 -6.33 20.69
CA ASP A 44 -2.37 -6.84 19.34
C ASP A 44 -2.79 -8.32 19.34
N LEU A 45 -2.35 -9.13 20.32
CA LEU A 45 -2.73 -10.53 20.43
C LEU A 45 -4.02 -10.74 21.27
N ALA A 46 -4.34 -9.79 22.15
CA ALA A 46 -5.55 -9.84 22.98
C ALA A 46 -6.81 -9.33 22.25
N ASN A 47 -6.65 -8.52 21.20
CA ASN A 47 -7.75 -7.93 20.40
C ASN A 47 -8.15 -8.77 19.18
N ALA A 48 -8.05 -10.10 19.25
CA ALA A 48 -8.57 -10.96 18.19
C ALA A 48 -10.09 -10.74 18.05
N VAL A 49 -10.49 -10.05 16.96
CA VAL A 49 -11.87 -9.75 16.61
C VAL A 49 -12.71 -11.03 16.65
N LYS A 50 -13.77 -11.02 17.46
CA LYS A 50 -14.64 -12.19 17.68
C LYS A 50 -15.74 -12.18 16.61
N TYR A 51 -15.53 -12.94 15.53
CA TYR A 51 -16.49 -13.05 14.42
C TYR A 51 -17.70 -13.92 14.76
N THR A 52 -18.84 -13.61 14.15
CA THR A 52 -20.03 -14.48 14.23
C THR A 52 -19.85 -15.72 13.35
N PRO A 53 -20.51 -16.85 13.64
CA PRO A 53 -20.35 -18.08 12.84
C PRO A 53 -20.68 -17.92 11.35
N ASP A 54 -21.61 -17.01 11.01
CA ASP A 54 -22.01 -16.73 9.62
C ASP A 54 -20.93 -15.95 8.86
N GLU A 55 -20.28 -14.97 9.52
CA GLU A 55 -19.13 -14.25 8.95
C GLU A 55 -17.92 -15.15 8.78
N ILE A 56 -17.68 -16.08 9.73
CA ILE A 56 -16.64 -17.10 9.60
C ILE A 56 -16.95 -17.99 8.40
N SER A 57 -18.20 -18.44 8.22
CA SER A 57 -18.60 -19.25 7.08
C SER A 57 -18.38 -18.54 5.75
N LYS A 58 -18.80 -17.26 5.63
CA LYS A 58 -18.61 -16.44 4.42
C LYS A 58 -17.13 -16.15 4.14
N MET A 59 -16.35 -15.88 5.19
CA MET A 59 -14.90 -15.70 5.07
C MET A 59 -14.24 -16.99 4.61
N GLU A 60 -14.59 -18.14 5.19
CA GLU A 60 -14.09 -19.47 4.79
C GLU A 60 -14.48 -19.84 3.36
N GLU A 61 -15.68 -19.47 2.91
CA GLU A 61 -16.16 -19.70 1.55
C GLU A 61 -15.39 -18.83 0.53
N SER A 62 -15.19 -17.54 0.83
CA SER A 62 -14.37 -16.68 -0.02
C SER A 62 -12.90 -17.15 -0.11
N ILE A 63 -12.37 -17.71 0.96
CA ILE A 63 -11.02 -18.30 0.99
C ILE A 63 -11.00 -19.60 0.19
N ARG A 64 -12.07 -20.41 0.26
CA ARG A 64 -12.21 -21.64 -0.53
C ARG A 64 -12.27 -21.35 -2.02
N ILE A 65 -13.04 -20.34 -2.44
CA ILE A 65 -13.10 -19.90 -3.84
C ILE A 65 -11.73 -19.40 -4.29
N ARG A 66 -11.08 -18.52 -3.51
CA ARG A 66 -9.74 -18.02 -3.83
C ARG A 66 -8.67 -19.10 -3.90
N ARG A 67 -8.75 -20.14 -3.06
CA ARG A 67 -7.87 -21.32 -3.11
C ARG A 67 -8.20 -22.27 -4.26
N ALA A 68 -9.47 -22.38 -4.65
CA ALA A 68 -9.92 -23.19 -5.77
C ALA A 68 -9.59 -22.51 -7.13
N SER A 69 -9.64 -21.18 -7.18
CA SER A 69 -9.25 -20.35 -8.33
C SER A 69 -7.76 -20.00 -8.32
N GLU A 70 -7.04 -20.31 -7.25
CA GLU A 70 -5.59 -20.18 -7.22
C GLU A 70 -5.02 -21.12 -8.28
N PRO A 71 -4.21 -20.62 -9.24
CA PRO A 71 -3.68 -21.46 -10.30
C PRO A 71 -2.57 -22.34 -9.71
N THR A 72 -2.98 -23.40 -9.03
CA THR A 72 -2.12 -24.35 -8.30
C THR A 72 -1.09 -24.98 -9.22
N LYS A 73 -1.44 -25.23 -10.49
CA LYS A 73 -0.49 -25.67 -11.52
C LYS A 73 0.58 -24.63 -11.81
N LEU A 74 0.22 -23.37 -11.95
CA LEU A 74 1.17 -22.27 -12.21
C LEU A 74 2.09 -22.04 -11.01
N LYS A 75 1.56 -22.03 -9.78
CA LYS A 75 2.38 -21.94 -8.57
C LYS A 75 3.30 -23.15 -8.40
N LYS A 76 2.85 -24.37 -8.74
CA LYS A 76 3.67 -25.58 -8.68
C LYS A 76 4.75 -25.61 -9.76
N LEU A 77 4.47 -25.06 -10.94
CA LEU A 77 5.44 -24.87 -12.03
C LEU A 77 6.48 -23.81 -11.66
N VAL A 78 6.05 -22.66 -11.13
CA VAL A 78 6.94 -21.60 -10.65
C VAL A 78 7.78 -22.09 -9.48
N LYS A 79 7.22 -22.86 -8.55
CA LYS A 79 7.96 -23.43 -7.42
C LYS A 79 8.89 -24.56 -7.86
N LYS A 80 8.51 -25.38 -8.84
CA LYS A 80 9.39 -26.40 -9.42
C LYS A 80 10.53 -25.74 -10.19
N LEU A 81 10.24 -24.72 -11.00
CA LEU A 81 11.26 -23.86 -11.62
C LEU A 81 12.17 -23.24 -10.54
N LYS A 82 11.63 -22.65 -9.48
CA LYS A 82 12.43 -22.04 -8.41
C LYS A 82 13.23 -23.06 -7.58
N PHE A 83 12.76 -24.30 -7.44
CA PHE A 83 13.46 -25.39 -6.75
C PHE A 83 14.52 -26.07 -7.64
N GLU A 84 14.25 -26.21 -8.93
CA GLU A 84 15.19 -26.72 -9.94
C GLU A 84 16.29 -25.69 -10.22
N PHE A 85 15.95 -24.39 -10.20
CA PHE A 85 16.93 -23.30 -10.29
C PHE A 85 17.64 -23.02 -8.96
N GLY A 86 17.05 -23.41 -7.83
CA GLY A 86 17.56 -23.19 -6.49
C GLY A 86 17.68 -21.71 -6.15
N GLU A 87 17.28 -21.32 -4.94
CA GLU A 87 17.92 -20.18 -4.28
C GLU A 87 19.34 -20.63 -3.91
N ARG A 88 20.26 -20.51 -4.87
CA ARG A 88 21.65 -20.21 -4.58
C ARG A 88 21.99 -18.99 -5.39
N ASP A 89 22.74 -18.11 -4.75
CA ASP A 89 23.28 -16.88 -5.30
C ASP A 89 23.66 -17.04 -6.78
N ILE A 90 23.53 -15.97 -7.55
CA ILE A 90 24.23 -15.88 -8.83
C ILE A 90 25.73 -15.96 -8.51
N VAL A 91 26.26 -17.17 -8.43
CA VAL A 91 27.67 -17.50 -8.28
C VAL A 91 28.16 -17.91 -9.66
N GLU A 92 29.10 -17.15 -10.22
CA GLU A 92 29.73 -17.52 -11.48
C GLU A 92 30.42 -18.89 -11.37
N LEU A 93 30.11 -19.80 -12.29
CA LEU A 93 30.74 -21.12 -12.36
C LEU A 93 32.20 -21.03 -12.84
N PRO A 94 33.15 -21.79 -12.26
CA PRO A 94 34.53 -21.86 -12.75
C PRO A 94 34.59 -22.35 -14.21
N ALA A 95 35.41 -21.69 -15.04
CA ALA A 95 35.44 -21.89 -16.50
C ALA A 95 35.64 -23.34 -16.95
N GLY A 96 36.36 -24.17 -16.19
CA GLY A 96 36.61 -25.58 -16.52
C GLY A 96 35.36 -26.46 -16.49
N VAL A 97 34.40 -26.16 -15.61
CA VAL A 97 33.18 -26.98 -15.44
C VAL A 97 32.18 -26.69 -16.56
N LYS A 98 32.09 -25.42 -16.97
CA LYS A 98 31.24 -24.99 -18.09
C LYS A 98 31.68 -25.62 -19.42
N HIS A 99 33.00 -25.70 -19.65
CA HIS A 99 33.54 -26.31 -20.86
C HIS A 99 33.27 -27.83 -20.95
N ASN A 100 33.36 -28.57 -19.84
CA ASN A 100 33.10 -30.00 -19.84
C ASN A 100 31.63 -30.36 -20.08
N LEU A 101 30.69 -29.63 -19.45
CA LEU A 101 29.26 -29.89 -19.61
C LEU A 101 28.78 -29.60 -21.05
N THR A 102 29.34 -28.54 -21.65
CA THR A 102 29.05 -28.18 -23.05
C THR A 102 29.55 -29.23 -24.03
N ASN A 103 30.74 -29.81 -23.77
CA ASN A 103 31.31 -30.86 -24.61
C ASN A 103 30.53 -32.18 -24.51
N GLU A 104 30.01 -32.53 -23.33
CA GLU A 104 29.25 -33.78 -23.13
C GLU A 104 27.87 -33.73 -23.81
N ILE A 105 27.20 -32.57 -23.82
CA ILE A 105 25.94 -32.36 -24.55
C ILE A 105 26.17 -32.41 -26.07
N LEU A 106 27.25 -31.78 -26.55
CA LEU A 106 27.64 -31.83 -27.97
C LEU A 106 27.97 -33.24 -28.44
N GLN A 107 28.57 -34.07 -27.58
CA GLN A 107 28.92 -35.44 -27.91
C GLN A 107 27.70 -36.37 -27.96
N ARG A 108 26.70 -36.16 -27.10
CA ARG A 108 25.42 -36.91 -27.11
C ARG A 108 24.51 -36.52 -28.27
N LEU A 109 24.56 -35.27 -28.70
CA LEU A 109 23.84 -34.81 -29.89
C LEU A 109 24.47 -35.36 -31.18
N ARG A 110 25.80 -35.47 -31.25
CA ARG A 110 26.51 -36.13 -32.37
C ARG A 110 26.21 -37.63 -32.48
N SER A 111 25.94 -38.32 -31.36
CA SER A 111 25.60 -39.75 -31.39
C SER A 111 24.14 -40.04 -31.77
N LEU A 112 23.25 -39.03 -31.66
CA LEU A 112 21.82 -39.18 -31.94
C LEU A 112 21.43 -38.78 -33.37
N SER A 113 22.36 -38.16 -34.12
CA SER A 113 22.12 -37.75 -35.50
C SER A 113 23.06 -38.49 -36.42
N GLY A 114 22.53 -39.32 -37.32
CA GLY A 114 23.29 -39.72 -38.51
C GLY A 114 23.58 -38.47 -39.35
N ASP A 115 24.87 -38.13 -39.48
CA ASP A 115 25.57 -37.27 -40.46
C ASP A 115 24.84 -36.06 -41.11
N ALA A 116 23.85 -35.44 -40.47
CA ALA A 116 23.20 -34.24 -40.98
C ALA A 116 23.81 -32.93 -40.43
N SER A 117 23.84 -31.89 -41.27
CA SER A 117 24.41 -30.57 -40.94
C SER A 117 23.60 -29.83 -39.87
N ILE A 118 24.30 -29.21 -38.91
CA ILE A 118 23.72 -28.51 -37.74
C ILE A 118 22.67 -27.45 -38.13
N ASN A 119 22.85 -26.78 -39.26
CA ASN A 119 21.91 -25.74 -39.72
C ASN A 119 20.63 -26.32 -40.33
N GLU A 120 20.72 -27.44 -41.05
CA GLU A 120 19.54 -28.19 -41.53
C GLU A 120 18.77 -28.79 -40.36
N GLN A 121 19.48 -29.32 -39.36
CA GLN A 121 18.87 -29.85 -38.14
C GLN A 121 18.08 -28.78 -37.39
N ARG A 122 18.64 -27.56 -37.27
CA ARG A 122 17.96 -26.45 -36.60
C ARG A 122 16.72 -25.98 -37.37
N GLY A 123 16.81 -25.93 -38.70
CA GLY A 123 15.70 -25.55 -39.57
C GLY A 123 14.56 -26.58 -39.62
N LEU A 124 14.88 -27.87 -39.64
CA LEU A 124 13.90 -28.95 -39.60
C LEU A 124 13.18 -29.04 -38.26
N LEU A 125 13.88 -28.77 -37.17
CA LEU A 125 13.32 -28.78 -35.82
C LEU A 125 12.33 -27.62 -35.60
N VAL A 126 12.67 -26.41 -36.08
CA VAL A 126 11.77 -25.25 -36.03
C VAL A 126 10.55 -25.48 -36.93
N LYS A 127 10.73 -26.00 -38.16
CA LYS A 127 9.61 -26.31 -39.05
C LYS A 127 8.66 -27.37 -38.49
N ALA A 128 9.17 -28.42 -37.84
CA ALA A 128 8.36 -29.45 -37.23
C ALA A 128 7.56 -28.94 -36.00
N LEU A 129 8.16 -28.04 -35.21
CA LEU A 129 7.50 -27.40 -34.08
C LEU A 129 6.42 -26.39 -34.50
N GLU A 130 6.63 -25.67 -35.61
CA GLU A 130 5.65 -24.73 -36.15
C GLU A 130 4.51 -25.43 -36.89
N SER A 131 4.77 -26.50 -37.64
CA SER A 131 3.74 -27.23 -38.39
C SER A 131 2.77 -27.99 -37.48
N ASP A 132 3.26 -28.51 -36.36
CA ASP A 132 2.46 -29.32 -35.44
C ASP A 132 1.96 -28.53 -34.21
N TRP A 133 2.12 -27.20 -34.21
CA TRP A 133 1.72 -26.35 -33.09
C TRP A 133 0.21 -26.42 -32.80
N ALA A 134 -0.64 -26.56 -33.81
CA ALA A 134 -2.08 -26.71 -33.64
C ALA A 134 -2.43 -28.03 -32.91
N VAL A 135 -1.84 -29.15 -33.34
CA VAL A 135 -2.00 -30.47 -32.73
C VAL A 135 -1.41 -30.51 -31.32
N LEU A 136 -0.28 -29.82 -31.12
CA LEU A 136 0.31 -29.64 -29.82
C LEU A 136 -0.66 -28.88 -28.93
N SER A 137 -1.13 -27.69 -29.35
CA SER A 137 -2.02 -26.80 -28.58
C SER A 137 -3.35 -27.45 -28.17
N GLU A 138 -3.93 -28.27 -29.04
CA GLU A 138 -5.16 -29.04 -28.77
C GLU A 138 -4.91 -30.17 -27.75
N ASN A 139 -3.78 -30.87 -27.88
CA ASN A 139 -3.38 -31.92 -26.93
C ASN A 139 -2.95 -31.38 -25.56
N ILE A 140 -2.40 -30.17 -25.49
CA ILE A 140 -2.09 -29.48 -24.22
C ILE A 140 -3.26 -28.62 -23.70
N GLY A 141 -4.40 -28.61 -24.39
CA GLY A 141 -5.65 -28.01 -23.91
C GLY A 141 -5.59 -26.49 -23.75
N LEU A 142 -4.81 -25.80 -24.59
CA LEU A 142 -4.59 -24.36 -24.51
C LEU A 142 -5.57 -23.58 -25.44
N TRP A 143 -6.86 -23.91 -25.40
CA TRP A 143 -7.87 -23.18 -26.18
C TRP A 143 -8.46 -22.04 -25.34
N ILE A 144 -8.20 -20.80 -25.75
CA ILE A 144 -8.97 -19.61 -25.34
C ILE A 144 -9.73 -19.12 -26.59
N PRO A 145 -11.07 -19.09 -26.59
CA PRO A 145 -11.80 -18.49 -27.70
C PRO A 145 -11.48 -17.00 -27.80
N ALA A 146 -11.25 -16.50 -29.01
CA ALA A 146 -10.88 -15.11 -29.24
C ALA A 146 -12.03 -14.11 -28.98
N GLU A 147 -13.28 -14.57 -28.88
CA GLU A 147 -14.45 -13.75 -28.54
C GLU A 147 -15.51 -14.60 -27.84
N VAL A 148 -15.87 -14.23 -26.59
CA VAL A 148 -17.06 -14.73 -25.89
C VAL A 148 -18.10 -13.60 -25.95
N THR A 149 -19.03 -13.66 -26.90
CA THR A 149 -20.28 -12.91 -26.78
C THR A 149 -21.23 -13.72 -25.89
N ASN A 150 -21.23 -13.45 -24.59
CA ASN A 150 -22.34 -13.89 -23.75
C ASN A 150 -23.48 -12.88 -23.93
N PRO A 151 -24.65 -13.27 -24.48
CA PRO A 151 -25.84 -12.47 -24.26
C PRO A 151 -26.19 -12.62 -22.78
N GLU A 152 -25.99 -11.56 -22.00
CA GLU A 152 -26.49 -11.48 -20.64
C GLU A 152 -28.01 -11.69 -20.66
N GLN A 153 -28.47 -12.70 -19.93
CA GLN A 153 -29.88 -12.83 -19.62
C GLN A 153 -30.14 -12.00 -18.38
N ASP A 154 -30.74 -10.83 -18.61
CA ASP A 154 -31.08 -9.83 -17.62
C ASP A 154 -32.35 -10.24 -16.86
N ASP A 155 -32.16 -10.83 -15.68
CA ASP A 155 -33.22 -11.02 -14.68
C ASP A 155 -33.12 -9.96 -13.55
N ARG A 156 -32.44 -8.82 -13.78
CA ARG A 156 -32.29 -7.74 -12.80
C ARG A 156 -33.33 -6.65 -13.10
N PRO A 157 -34.10 -6.16 -12.11
CA PRO A 157 -34.95 -5.00 -12.35
C PRO A 157 -34.08 -3.81 -12.75
N GLU A 158 -34.35 -3.25 -13.93
CA GLU A 158 -33.67 -2.05 -14.45
C GLU A 158 -33.70 -0.92 -13.41
N GLY A 159 -32.52 -0.43 -12.99
CA GLY A 159 -32.40 0.88 -12.34
C GLY A 159 -31.62 0.97 -11.02
N GLN A 160 -30.81 0.00 -10.61
CA GLN A 160 -29.91 0.18 -9.46
C GLN A 160 -28.46 -0.12 -9.85
N GLU A 161 -27.72 0.95 -10.18
CA GLU A 161 -26.26 0.93 -10.17
C GLU A 161 -25.80 0.59 -8.74
N GLU A 162 -25.09 -0.53 -8.58
CA GLU A 162 -24.38 -0.85 -7.34
C GLU A 162 -23.22 0.14 -7.19
N GLN A 163 -23.46 1.23 -6.46
CA GLN A 163 -22.41 2.15 -6.02
C GLN A 163 -21.54 1.40 -5.00
N GLU A 164 -20.33 1.01 -5.40
CA GLU A 164 -19.28 0.66 -4.44
C GLU A 164 -19.07 1.88 -3.53
N GLU A 165 -19.48 1.77 -2.26
CA GLU A 165 -19.41 2.85 -1.27
C GLU A 165 -17.92 3.09 -0.90
N GLU A 166 -17.23 3.92 -1.69
CA GLU A 166 -15.85 4.34 -1.40
C GLU A 166 -15.83 4.93 0.02
N THR A 167 -15.00 4.38 0.91
CA THR A 167 -14.99 4.75 2.33
C THR A 167 -13.66 5.40 2.70
N LEU A 168 -13.69 6.46 3.50
CA LEU A 168 -12.48 7.15 3.97
C LEU A 168 -11.62 6.27 4.88
N PRO A 169 -10.28 6.33 4.78
CA PRO A 169 -9.41 5.62 5.70
C PRO A 169 -9.43 6.24 7.10
N GLY A 170 -9.32 5.38 8.12
CA GLY A 170 -9.25 5.78 9.53
C GLY A 170 -10.60 5.79 10.25
N PRO A 171 -10.68 6.44 11.41
CA PRO A 171 -11.93 6.55 12.17
C PRO A 171 -13.04 7.23 11.35
N PRO A 172 -14.31 6.86 11.57
CA PRO A 172 -15.43 7.50 10.88
C PRO A 172 -15.49 8.99 11.21
N VAL A 173 -15.76 9.81 10.21
CA VAL A 173 -15.84 11.25 10.38
C VAL A 173 -17.13 11.61 11.14
N PRO A 174 -17.08 12.45 12.19
CA PRO A 174 -18.27 12.90 12.90
C PRO A 174 -19.30 13.57 11.97
N GLN A 175 -20.60 13.38 12.24
CA GLN A 175 -21.67 13.92 11.37
C GLN A 175 -21.65 15.46 11.28
N GLU A 176 -21.27 16.16 12.35
CA GLU A 176 -21.10 17.62 12.40
C GLU A 176 -20.03 18.15 11.44
N CYS A 177 -19.15 17.28 10.95
CA CYS A 177 -18.14 17.61 9.96
C CYS A 177 -18.69 17.69 8.54
N HIS A 178 -19.91 17.18 8.30
CA HIS A 178 -20.56 17.13 6.99
C HIS A 178 -19.61 16.65 5.90
N ALA A 179 -18.98 15.50 6.13
CA ALA A 179 -17.97 14.94 5.26
C ALA A 179 -18.56 14.53 3.91
N GLU A 180 -17.91 14.97 2.85
CA GLU A 180 -18.24 14.63 1.48
C GLU A 180 -16.99 14.13 0.76
N LEU A 181 -17.12 12.98 0.12
CA LEU A 181 -16.11 12.45 -0.80
C LEU A 181 -16.08 13.25 -2.08
N HIS A 182 -14.94 13.18 -2.77
CA HIS A 182 -14.71 13.80 -4.06
C HIS A 182 -15.10 15.28 -4.08
N THR A 183 -14.71 16.02 -3.05
CA THR A 183 -15.16 17.38 -2.81
C THR A 183 -13.99 18.27 -2.43
N ASP A 184 -13.89 19.43 -3.08
CA ASP A 184 -13.03 20.54 -2.65
C ASP A 184 -13.85 21.83 -2.56
N TYR A 185 -13.61 22.58 -1.49
CA TYR A 185 -14.26 23.85 -1.21
C TYR A 185 -13.24 24.99 -1.32
N ASP A 186 -13.66 26.09 -1.96
CA ASP A 186 -12.91 27.34 -1.98
C ASP A 186 -12.86 27.97 -0.58
N GLY A 187 -11.80 28.71 -0.29
CA GLY A 187 -11.70 29.49 0.93
C GLY A 187 -10.30 30.02 1.20
N VAL A 188 -10.20 30.97 2.12
CA VAL A 188 -8.93 31.50 2.60
C VAL A 188 -8.31 30.48 3.54
N ALA A 189 -7.09 30.00 3.24
CA ALA A 189 -6.38 29.09 4.12
C ALA A 189 -6.01 29.78 5.44
N VAL A 190 -6.64 29.34 6.53
CA VAL A 190 -6.26 29.73 7.90
C VAL A 190 -5.16 28.81 8.44
N ARG A 191 -5.04 27.61 7.87
CA ARG A 191 -3.85 26.76 8.01
C ARG A 191 -3.57 25.98 6.72
N TRP A 192 -2.34 26.09 6.25
CA TRP A 192 -1.89 25.49 4.98
C TRP A 192 -1.66 23.98 5.12
N GLY A 193 -2.25 23.19 4.22
CA GLY A 193 -2.11 21.73 4.22
C GLY A 193 -0.71 21.24 3.88
N LEU A 194 0.05 21.98 3.05
CA LEU A 194 1.44 21.66 2.69
C LEU A 194 2.33 21.36 3.91
N THR A 195 2.10 22.08 5.02
CA THR A 195 2.81 21.95 6.29
C THR A 195 1.93 21.44 7.43
N HIS A 196 0.68 21.08 7.15
CA HIS A 196 -0.27 20.58 8.13
C HIS A 196 -0.84 19.24 7.69
N ARG A 197 -0.35 18.16 8.30
CA ARG A 197 -0.76 16.79 8.00
C ARG A 197 -1.58 16.18 9.13
N LYS A 198 -2.53 15.31 8.76
CA LYS A 198 -3.40 14.55 9.64
C LYS A 198 -3.56 13.12 9.15
N GLU A 199 -3.66 12.17 10.07
CA GLU A 199 -3.69 10.75 9.72
C GLU A 199 -5.02 10.33 9.10
N SER A 200 -6.10 11.05 9.39
CA SER A 200 -7.44 10.80 8.86
C SER A 200 -8.21 12.07 8.56
N ALA A 201 -9.29 11.93 7.78
CA ALA A 201 -10.26 12.99 7.54
C ALA A 201 -10.95 13.44 8.84
N ALA A 202 -11.22 12.50 9.76
CA ALA A 202 -11.80 12.79 11.06
C ALA A 202 -10.88 13.73 11.88
N ASP A 203 -9.57 13.46 11.89
CA ASP A 203 -8.59 14.31 12.57
C ASP A 203 -8.44 15.68 11.91
N CYS A 204 -8.63 15.76 10.59
CA CYS A 204 -8.62 17.03 9.87
C CYS A 204 -9.85 17.89 10.22
N CYS A 205 -11.05 17.30 10.25
CA CYS A 205 -12.23 17.98 10.73
C CYS A 205 -12.05 18.44 12.19
N GLN A 206 -11.58 17.56 13.08
CA GLN A 206 -11.37 17.91 14.47
C GLN A 206 -10.39 19.07 14.61
N ALA A 207 -9.34 19.11 13.79
CA ALA A 207 -8.41 20.23 13.75
C ALA A 207 -9.06 21.55 13.32
N CYS A 208 -10.04 21.51 12.41
CA CYS A 208 -10.84 22.68 12.04
C CYS A 208 -11.68 23.18 13.21
N LEU A 209 -12.44 22.28 13.86
CA LEU A 209 -13.27 22.59 15.03
C LEU A 209 -12.42 23.19 16.16
N ASP A 210 -11.26 22.60 16.41
CA ASP A 210 -10.29 23.06 17.40
C ASP A 210 -9.67 24.41 17.04
N HIS A 211 -9.40 24.65 15.76
CA HIS A 211 -8.92 25.94 15.28
C HIS A 211 -9.97 27.02 15.50
N ALA A 212 -11.23 26.76 15.15
CA ALA A 212 -12.34 27.68 15.36
C ALA A 212 -12.49 28.07 16.84
N LYS A 213 -12.45 27.08 17.75
CA LYS A 213 -12.53 27.31 19.22
C LYS A 213 -11.40 28.16 19.79
N ARG A 214 -10.20 28.11 19.19
CA ARG A 214 -9.00 28.84 19.67
C ARG A 214 -8.79 30.19 19.00
N ALA A 215 -9.54 30.51 17.94
CA ALA A 215 -9.39 31.75 17.22
C ALA A 215 -9.66 32.95 18.13
N LYS A 216 -8.81 33.97 18.03
CA LYS A 216 -8.96 35.20 18.81
C LYS A 216 -9.97 36.15 18.14
N PRO A 217 -10.51 37.14 18.87
CA PRO A 217 -11.32 38.18 18.25
C PRO A 217 -10.57 38.86 17.09
N GLY A 218 -11.18 38.87 15.91
CA GLY A 218 -10.59 39.43 14.69
C GLY A 218 -9.82 38.42 13.82
N GLU A 219 -9.60 37.19 14.27
CA GLU A 219 -9.05 36.11 13.44
C GLU A 219 -10.17 35.35 12.70
N LEU A 220 -9.84 34.85 11.51
CA LEU A 220 -10.75 34.00 10.74
C LEU A 220 -10.81 32.62 11.40
N GLN A 221 -12.02 32.21 11.78
CA GLN A 221 -12.29 30.88 12.35
C GLN A 221 -12.36 29.85 11.24
N CYS A 222 -11.83 28.64 11.44
CA CYS A 222 -11.97 27.59 10.43
C CYS A 222 -13.44 27.20 10.34
N ASN A 223 -13.99 27.13 9.12
CA ASN A 223 -15.32 26.57 8.88
C ASN A 223 -15.36 25.58 7.70
N ILE A 224 -14.21 25.33 7.06
CA ILE A 224 -14.07 24.41 5.94
C ILE A 224 -12.79 23.60 6.18
N TRP A 225 -12.87 22.28 6.03
CA TRP A 225 -11.72 21.40 6.04
C TRP A 225 -11.64 20.63 4.71
N VAL A 226 -10.43 20.45 4.18
CA VAL A 226 -10.16 19.67 2.97
C VAL A 226 -8.98 18.75 3.25
N TYR A 227 -9.17 17.46 3.02
CA TYR A 227 -8.24 16.39 3.35
C TYR A 227 -7.86 15.59 2.11
N CYS A 228 -6.58 15.21 2.00
CA CYS A 228 -6.09 14.33 0.94
C CYS A 228 -5.98 12.87 1.42
N PRO A 229 -6.95 11.99 1.11
CA PRO A 229 -6.89 10.56 1.46
C PRO A 229 -6.02 9.73 0.50
N ALA A 230 -5.76 10.22 -0.71
CA ALA A 230 -5.08 9.45 -1.75
C ALA A 230 -3.58 9.26 -1.45
N GLU A 231 -3.08 8.02 -1.49
CA GLU A 231 -1.68 7.68 -1.18
C GLU A 231 -0.69 8.34 -2.15
N ASN A 232 -1.08 8.50 -3.42
CA ASN A 232 -0.29 9.14 -4.47
C ASN A 232 -0.46 10.67 -4.51
N GLY A 233 -1.13 11.27 -3.53
CA GLY A 233 -1.39 12.71 -3.49
C GLY A 233 -2.66 13.13 -4.22
N CYS A 234 -3.01 14.41 -4.08
CA CYS A 234 -4.27 14.95 -4.56
C CYS A 234 -4.04 16.04 -5.60
N TYR A 235 -4.76 15.97 -6.71
CA TYR A 235 -4.68 16.97 -7.76
C TYR A 235 -5.38 18.28 -7.35
N SER A 236 -4.71 19.41 -7.56
CA SER A 236 -5.25 20.77 -7.48
C SER A 236 -4.70 21.57 -8.67
N PRO A 237 -5.45 22.52 -9.27
CA PRO A 237 -4.98 23.35 -10.37
C PRO A 237 -4.10 24.52 -9.90
N ASP A 238 -3.13 24.24 -9.04
CA ASP A 238 -2.16 25.22 -8.57
C ASP A 238 -0.72 24.77 -8.84
N ILE A 239 0.24 25.53 -8.32
CA ILE A 239 1.67 25.30 -8.56
C ILE A 239 2.30 24.24 -7.64
N TYR A 240 1.53 23.69 -6.70
CA TYR A 240 2.02 22.78 -5.68
C TYR A 240 1.74 21.32 -6.03
N GLU A 241 2.59 20.45 -5.51
CA GLU A 241 2.38 19.01 -5.51
C GLU A 241 1.82 18.61 -4.15
N HIS A 242 0.53 18.28 -4.09
CA HIS A 242 -0.12 17.89 -2.84
C HIS A 242 0.06 16.42 -2.55
N LYS A 243 0.43 16.12 -1.31
CA LYS A 243 0.73 14.76 -0.86
C LYS A 243 -0.39 14.20 0.01
N ASN A 244 -0.36 12.89 0.19
CA ASN A 244 -1.22 12.18 1.13
C ASN A 244 -1.18 12.85 2.52
N MET A 245 -2.31 12.76 3.25
CA MET A 245 -2.50 13.29 4.60
C MET A 245 -2.50 14.82 4.73
N GLU A 246 -2.42 15.59 3.65
CA GLU A 246 -2.57 17.03 3.73
C GLU A 246 -3.94 17.43 4.26
N CYS A 247 -3.95 18.34 5.24
CA CYS A 247 -5.15 18.85 5.89
C CYS A 247 -5.18 20.39 5.79
N TRP A 248 -6.06 20.88 4.94
CA TRP A 248 -6.28 22.30 4.70
C TRP A 248 -7.41 22.80 5.58
N LEU A 249 -7.11 23.79 6.42
CA LEU A 249 -8.11 24.49 7.21
C LEU A 249 -8.38 25.82 6.53
N LYS A 250 -9.63 26.03 6.12
CA LYS A 250 -10.04 27.19 5.34
C LYS A 250 -11.18 27.94 6.04
N TYR A 251 -11.34 29.21 5.67
CA TYR A 251 -12.46 30.05 6.02
C TYR A 251 -13.11 30.65 4.77
N ALA A 252 -14.44 30.66 4.74
CA ALA A 252 -15.21 31.51 3.85
C ALA A 252 -16.51 31.94 4.54
N GLU A 253 -16.94 33.21 4.37
CA GLU A 253 -18.25 33.66 4.87
C GLU A 253 -19.40 32.84 4.28
N LYS A 254 -19.25 32.44 3.01
CA LYS A 254 -20.17 31.55 2.30
C LYS A 254 -19.34 30.48 1.60
N PRO A 255 -19.22 29.28 2.19
CA PRO A 255 -18.51 28.17 1.58
C PRO A 255 -19.00 27.92 0.16
N LYS A 256 -18.07 27.95 -0.80
CA LYS A 256 -18.35 27.76 -2.22
C LYS A 256 -17.66 26.48 -2.67
N LEU A 257 -18.45 25.61 -3.29
CA LEU A 257 -17.93 24.39 -3.92
C LEU A 257 -16.99 24.78 -5.07
N ASN A 258 -15.78 24.24 -5.05
CA ASN A 258 -14.80 24.41 -6.12
C ASN A 258 -14.96 23.27 -7.13
N PHE A 259 -14.74 22.03 -6.67
CA PHE A 259 -14.91 20.82 -7.46
C PHE A 259 -15.69 19.76 -6.70
N LYS A 260 -16.49 18.98 -7.43
CA LYS A 260 -17.31 17.91 -6.89
C LYS A 260 -17.40 16.74 -7.86
N ASP A 261 -17.35 15.53 -7.31
CA ASP A 261 -17.46 14.25 -8.00
C ASP A 261 -16.40 14.09 -9.11
N ARG A 262 -16.69 14.56 -10.32
CA ARG A 262 -15.84 14.37 -11.50
C ARG A 262 -15.45 15.69 -12.13
N TYR A 263 -14.19 15.80 -12.56
CA TYR A 263 -13.77 16.90 -13.41
C TYR A 263 -14.40 16.76 -14.80
N SER A 264 -15.01 17.82 -15.30
CA SER A 264 -15.60 17.81 -16.65
C SER A 264 -14.56 17.51 -17.73
N GLU A 265 -14.98 16.90 -18.85
CA GLU A 265 -14.07 16.63 -19.97
C GLU A 265 -13.43 17.92 -20.51
N ALA A 266 -14.20 19.00 -20.63
CA ALA A 266 -13.69 20.30 -21.05
C ALA A 266 -12.56 20.79 -20.13
N TYR A 267 -12.73 20.64 -18.81
CA TYR A 267 -11.71 21.00 -17.83
C TYR A 267 -10.46 20.12 -17.94
N ARG A 268 -10.62 18.81 -18.11
CA ARG A 268 -9.50 17.87 -18.26
C ARG A 268 -8.76 18.05 -19.59
N ASN A 269 -9.44 18.50 -20.64
CA ASN A 269 -8.80 18.84 -21.92
C ASN A 269 -7.85 20.04 -21.77
N SER A 270 -8.21 21.04 -20.94
CA SER A 270 -7.31 22.16 -20.63
C SER A 270 -6.33 21.87 -19.50
N HIS A 271 -6.59 20.84 -18.69
CA HIS A 271 -5.73 20.38 -17.59
C HIS A 271 -5.46 18.87 -17.70
N PRO A 272 -4.53 18.45 -18.58
CA PRO A 272 -4.33 17.03 -18.90
C PRO A 272 -3.94 16.15 -17.71
N ASN A 273 -3.38 16.75 -16.65
CA ASN A 273 -2.98 16.07 -15.42
C ASN A 273 -4.14 15.90 -14.42
N ALA A 274 -5.31 16.50 -14.68
CA ALA A 274 -6.47 16.35 -13.82
C ALA A 274 -7.04 14.93 -13.92
N PRO A 275 -7.22 14.22 -12.79
CA PRO A 275 -7.84 12.90 -12.76
C PRO A 275 -9.31 12.98 -13.18
N VAL A 276 -9.95 11.82 -13.35
CA VAL A 276 -11.39 11.78 -13.67
C VAL A 276 -12.24 12.22 -12.48
N VAL A 277 -11.87 11.78 -11.28
CA VAL A 277 -12.59 11.98 -10.02
C VAL A 277 -11.82 12.97 -9.15
N VAL A 278 -12.53 13.83 -8.43
CA VAL A 278 -11.92 14.75 -7.46
C VAL A 278 -11.29 13.92 -6.32
N PRO A 279 -9.99 14.05 -6.04
CA PRO A 279 -9.31 13.16 -5.09
C PRO A 279 -9.41 13.63 -3.63
N TRP A 280 -10.06 14.76 -3.38
CA TRP A 280 -10.18 15.37 -2.06
C TRP A 280 -11.42 14.89 -1.32
N ALA A 281 -11.35 14.85 0.00
CA ALA A 281 -12.50 14.73 0.88
C ALA A 281 -12.61 16.00 1.71
N ALA A 282 -13.81 16.56 1.83
CA ALA A 282 -13.98 17.85 2.47
C ALA A 282 -15.30 17.95 3.22
N GLY A 283 -15.42 18.97 4.05
CA GLY A 283 -16.65 19.28 4.73
C GLY A 283 -16.69 20.70 5.27
N VAL A 284 -17.90 21.15 5.54
CA VAL A 284 -18.18 22.47 6.12
C VAL A 284 -18.68 22.27 7.54
N VAL A 285 -18.00 22.89 8.50
CA VAL A 285 -18.39 22.89 9.92
C VAL A 285 -19.07 24.22 10.26
N ARG A 286 -20.04 24.17 11.17
CA ARG A 286 -20.80 25.35 11.63
C ARG A 286 -20.32 25.86 12.98
#